data_AF-A0A6A1QA92-F1
#
_entry.id   AF-A0A6A1QA92-F1
#
_cell.length_a   1.000
_cell.length_b   1.000
_cell.length_c   1.000
_cell.angle_alpha   90.00
_cell.angle_beta   90.00
_cell.angle_gamma   90.00
#
_symmetry.space_group_name_H-M   'P 1'
#
loop_
_entity.id
_entity.type
_entity.pdbx_description
1 polymer ?
#
loop_
_entity_poly.entity_id
_entity_poly.type
_entity_poly.pdbx_seq_one_letter_code
_entity_poly.pdbx_strand_id
1 'polypeptide(L)'
;MEEAEWESINVLLLMHGLKPLSLVKRTDMKDLIIFDKQSSQRMRENLKTLMEETSRQQNMIRELIETNKQLKNELQLQQSRAADQEQRANDLEQIMESVKSKIGEMEDESLNRVCQQQNKIKELQKEHKVLQAKCEHYEKKQMEQQETIASLQKDVYTLTKEDEERIITRNRVFSYLCKRVPHTILDRQ
;
A
#
# COMPACT_ATOMS: atom_id res chain seq x y z
N MET A 1 90.51 14.61 -4.75
CA MET A 1 89.55 13.70 -4.09
C MET A 1 88.54 14.50 -3.28
N GLU A 2 88.99 15.37 -2.37
CA GLU A 2 88.09 16.19 -1.53
C GLU A 2 87.29 17.26 -2.30
N GLU A 3 87.87 17.91 -3.31
CA GLU A 3 87.17 18.86 -4.20
C GLU A 3 85.99 18.21 -4.96
N ALA A 4 86.18 17.01 -5.49
CA ALA A 4 85.14 16.29 -6.24
C ALA A 4 83.96 15.87 -5.34
N GLU A 5 84.25 15.54 -4.07
CA GLU A 5 83.24 15.20 -3.08
C GLU A 5 82.44 16.45 -2.62
N TRP A 6 83.08 17.63 -2.54
CA TRP A 6 82.36 18.90 -2.33
C TRP A 6 81.53 19.32 -3.54
N GLU A 7 82.01 19.03 -4.76
CA GLU A 7 81.25 19.27 -5.99
C GLU A 7 79.96 18.44 -6.02
N SER A 8 80.00 17.19 -5.56
CA SER A 8 78.79 16.36 -5.42
C SER A 8 77.77 16.97 -4.44
N ILE A 9 78.23 17.61 -3.35
CA ILE A 9 77.33 18.33 -2.42
C ILE A 9 76.78 19.61 -3.07
N ASN A 10 77.59 20.33 -3.84
CA ASN A 10 77.15 21.53 -4.56
C ASN A 10 76.04 21.22 -5.57
N VAL A 11 76.11 20.08 -6.27
CA VAL A 11 75.03 19.61 -7.14
C VAL A 11 73.73 19.41 -6.34
N LEU A 12 73.79 18.77 -5.18
CA LEU A 12 72.62 18.58 -4.32
C LEU A 12 72.06 19.91 -3.81
N LEU A 13 72.92 20.84 -3.38
CA LEU A 13 72.51 22.17 -2.97
C LEU A 13 71.77 22.90 -4.09
N LEU A 14 72.31 22.87 -5.31
CA LEU A 14 71.69 23.46 -6.49
C LEU A 14 70.35 22.81 -6.84
N MET A 15 70.24 21.48 -6.75
CA MET A 15 68.96 20.76 -6.95
C MET A 15 67.88 21.21 -5.96
N HIS A 16 68.29 21.63 -4.76
CA HIS A 16 67.41 22.20 -3.74
C HIS A 16 67.29 23.74 -3.79
N GLY A 17 67.84 24.39 -4.82
CA GLY A 17 67.78 25.85 -5.00
C GLY A 17 68.70 26.65 -4.07
N LEU A 18 69.67 26.00 -3.43
CA LEU A 18 70.66 26.60 -2.55
C LEU A 18 71.93 26.99 -3.31
N LYS A 19 72.69 27.94 -2.75
CA LYS A 19 73.96 28.38 -3.34
C LYS A 19 75.07 27.34 -3.12
N PRO A 20 75.95 27.11 -4.11
CA PRO A 20 77.07 26.18 -3.96
C PRO A 20 78.13 26.76 -3.02
N LEU A 21 78.86 25.88 -2.35
CA LEU A 21 79.98 26.19 -1.49
C LEU A 21 81.26 26.31 -2.30
N SER A 22 82.10 27.30 -1.96
CA SER A 22 83.41 27.53 -2.58
C SER A 22 84.54 27.18 -1.62
N LEU A 23 85.53 26.41 -2.08
CA LEU A 23 86.75 26.15 -1.33
C LEU A 23 87.70 27.36 -1.45
N VAL A 24 88.10 27.94 -0.32
CA VAL A 24 88.98 29.11 -0.25
C VAL A 24 90.43 28.67 -0.04
N LYS A 25 91.38 29.28 -0.77
CA LYS A 25 92.81 29.01 -0.63
C LYS A 25 93.39 29.72 0.62
N ARG A 26 94.44 29.15 1.22
CA ARG A 26 95.03 29.56 2.53
C ARG A 26 95.63 30.98 2.60
N THR A 27 95.42 31.85 1.62
CA THR A 27 96.04 33.18 1.56
C THR A 27 95.34 34.22 2.44
N ASP A 28 94.05 34.08 2.75
CA ASP A 28 93.29 35.02 3.61
C ASP A 28 92.50 34.28 4.70
N MET A 29 93.14 34.01 5.84
CA MET A 29 92.57 33.19 6.92
C MET A 29 92.16 33.97 8.18
N LYS A 30 92.26 35.31 8.17
CA LYS A 30 92.08 36.11 9.40
C LYS A 30 90.64 36.11 9.94
N ASP A 31 89.65 35.82 9.09
CA ASP A 31 88.22 35.83 9.45
C ASP A 31 87.50 34.49 9.12
N LEU A 32 88.25 33.40 8.89
CA LEU A 32 87.68 32.10 8.47
C LEU A 32 87.87 31.01 9.53
N ILE A 33 86.82 30.20 9.73
CA ILE A 33 86.90 28.97 10.52
C ILE A 33 87.42 27.86 9.61
N ILE A 34 88.58 27.30 9.96
CA ILE A 34 89.21 26.21 9.20
C ILE A 34 88.78 24.88 9.82
N PHE A 35 88.08 24.08 9.03
CA PHE A 35 87.77 22.71 9.43
C PHE A 35 88.99 21.81 9.21
N ASP A 36 89.27 20.95 10.18
CA ASP A 36 90.15 19.81 9.93
C ASP A 36 89.46 18.81 8.99
N LYS A 37 90.25 17.89 8.44
CA LYS A 37 89.76 16.91 7.47
C LYS A 37 88.57 16.10 8.00
N GLN A 38 88.59 15.75 9.29
CA GLN A 38 87.54 14.97 9.92
C GLN A 38 86.24 15.77 10.05
N SER A 39 86.32 17.04 10.44
CA SER A 39 85.16 17.93 10.57
C SER A 39 84.60 18.32 9.21
N SER A 40 85.45 18.52 8.20
CA SER A 40 85.06 18.71 6.78
C SER A 40 84.28 17.50 6.26
N GLN A 41 84.79 16.28 6.51
CA GLN A 41 84.09 15.06 6.14
C GLN A 41 82.73 14.93 6.84
N ARG A 42 82.66 15.10 8.16
CA ARG A 42 81.39 15.04 8.91
C ARG A 42 80.40 16.10 8.43
N MET A 43 80.86 17.31 8.12
CA MET A 43 80.00 18.37 7.60
C MET A 43 79.36 17.96 6.26
N ARG A 44 80.13 17.36 5.34
CA ARG A 44 79.58 16.85 4.07
C ARG A 44 78.58 15.72 4.28
N GLU A 45 78.90 14.75 5.14
CA GLU A 45 78.00 13.65 5.45
C GLU A 45 76.69 14.16 6.05
N ASN A 46 76.75 15.15 6.96
CA ASN A 46 75.59 15.81 7.53
C ASN A 46 74.77 16.55 6.47
N LEU A 47 75.42 17.35 5.61
CA LEU A 47 74.74 18.08 4.52
C LEU A 47 74.06 17.11 3.55
N LYS A 48 74.75 16.03 3.16
CA LYS A 48 74.19 15.00 2.29
C LYS A 48 72.95 14.36 2.90
N THR A 49 73.06 13.90 4.15
CA THR A 49 71.95 13.28 4.89
C THR A 49 70.77 14.24 5.01
N LEU A 50 71.03 15.52 5.31
CA LEU A 50 69.99 16.54 5.43
C LEU A 50 69.26 16.79 4.10
N MET A 51 69.97 16.82 2.97
CA MET A 51 69.36 17.01 1.65
C MET A 51 68.52 15.79 1.23
N GLU A 52 69.02 14.57 1.45
CA GLU A 52 68.28 13.33 1.20
C GLU A 52 67.00 13.26 2.05
N GLU A 53 67.10 13.60 3.34
CA GLU A 53 65.96 13.66 4.25
C GLU A 53 64.95 14.73 3.83
N THR A 54 65.43 15.92 3.43
CA THR A 54 64.57 17.00 2.93
C THR A 54 63.81 16.57 1.67
N SER A 55 64.48 15.88 0.74
CA SER A 55 63.85 15.32 -0.47
C SER A 55 62.73 14.32 -0.11
N ARG A 56 63.02 13.40 0.81
CA ARG A 56 62.04 12.41 1.29
C ARG A 56 60.83 13.07 1.92
N GLN A 57 61.04 14.07 2.77
CA GLN A 57 59.96 14.82 3.41
C GLN A 57 59.12 15.61 2.40
N GLN A 58 59.75 16.25 1.40
CA GLN A 58 59.03 16.95 0.34
C GLN A 58 58.14 16.00 -0.49
N ASN A 59 58.63 14.80 -0.79
CA ASN A 59 57.84 13.78 -1.48
C ASN A 59 56.65 13.33 -0.63
N MET A 60 56.89 13.03 0.65
CA MET A 60 55.82 12.64 1.58
C MET A 60 54.77 13.74 1.73
N ILE A 61 55.18 15.01 1.86
CA ILE A 61 54.24 16.15 1.90
C ILE A 61 53.40 16.21 0.62
N ARG A 62 54.02 16.02 -0.55
CA ARG A 62 53.30 16.04 -1.84
C ARG A 62 52.27 14.90 -1.93
N GLU A 63 52.65 13.69 -1.54
CA GLU A 63 51.75 12.54 -1.50
C GLU A 63 50.60 12.77 -0.53
N LEU A 64 50.87 13.29 0.68
CA LEU A 64 49.83 13.63 1.66
C LEU A 64 48.84 14.69 1.12
N ILE A 65 49.34 15.72 0.42
CA ILE A 65 48.48 16.73 -0.21
C ILE A 65 47.56 16.08 -1.25
N GLU A 66 48.11 15.22 -2.10
CA GLU A 66 47.33 14.55 -3.15
C GLU A 66 46.30 13.58 -2.55
N THR A 67 46.70 12.77 -1.58
CA THR A 67 45.77 11.88 -0.86
C THR A 67 44.67 12.68 -0.14
N ASN A 68 45.01 13.79 0.50
CA ASN A 68 44.01 14.64 1.17
C ASN A 68 42.99 15.21 0.18
N LYS A 69 43.46 15.65 -1.00
CA LYS A 69 42.59 16.13 -2.08
C LYS A 69 41.66 15.04 -2.58
N GLN A 70 42.16 13.82 -2.78
CA GLN A 70 41.35 12.67 -3.20
C GLN A 70 40.30 12.31 -2.14
N LEU A 71 40.69 12.26 -0.87
CA LEU A 71 39.77 12.02 0.25
C LEU A 71 38.68 13.08 0.34
N LYS A 72 39.01 14.35 0.10
CA LYS A 72 38.02 15.43 0.08
C LYS A 72 37.00 15.27 -1.06
N ASN A 73 37.45 14.87 -2.24
CA ASN A 73 36.57 14.61 -3.38
C ASN A 73 35.65 13.40 -3.12
N GLU A 74 36.20 12.32 -2.57
CA GLU A 74 35.42 11.13 -2.22
C GLU A 74 34.39 11.46 -1.13
N LEU A 75 34.77 12.24 -0.12
CA LEU A 75 33.84 12.69 0.92
C LEU A 75 32.66 13.48 0.32
N GLN A 76 32.93 14.40 -0.60
CA GLN A 76 31.88 15.17 -1.26
C GLN A 76 30.96 14.27 -2.11
N LEU A 77 31.53 13.30 -2.83
CA LEU A 77 30.75 12.33 -3.60
C LEU A 77 29.86 11.47 -2.69
N GLN A 78 30.39 10.99 -1.57
CA GLN A 78 29.63 10.21 -0.59
C GLN A 78 28.52 11.03 0.08
N GLN A 79 28.77 12.32 0.35
CA GLN A 79 27.72 13.23 0.84
C GLN A 79 26.58 13.40 -0.16
N SER A 80 26.89 13.58 -1.45
CA SER A 80 25.86 13.65 -2.49
C SER A 80 25.06 12.36 -2.57
N ARG A 81 25.75 11.20 -2.55
CA ARG A 81 25.08 9.89 -2.57
C ARG A 81 24.19 9.69 -1.35
N ALA A 82 24.64 10.10 -0.16
CA ALA A 82 23.87 9.99 1.06
C ALA A 82 22.60 10.84 0.99
N ALA A 83 22.70 12.09 0.51
CA ALA A 83 21.55 12.96 0.31
C ALA A 83 20.54 12.38 -0.70
N ASP A 84 21.01 11.81 -1.82
CA ASP A 84 20.14 11.17 -2.80
C ASP A 84 19.41 9.95 -2.20
N GLN A 85 20.09 9.15 -1.37
CA GLN A 85 19.48 8.01 -0.70
C GLN A 85 18.48 8.43 0.38
N GLU A 86 18.78 9.49 1.14
CA GLU A 86 17.87 10.07 2.12
C GLU A 86 16.59 10.56 1.45
N GLN A 87 16.72 11.31 0.34
CA GLN A 87 15.56 11.77 -0.43
C GLN A 87 14.72 10.59 -0.91
N ARG A 88 15.37 9.55 -1.47
CA ARG A 88 14.67 8.35 -1.94
C ARG A 88 13.96 7.62 -0.80
N ALA A 89 14.56 7.55 0.39
CA ALA A 89 13.93 6.92 1.55
C ALA A 89 12.67 7.70 1.97
N ASN A 90 12.75 9.04 2.00
CA ASN A 90 11.61 9.90 2.31
C ASN A 90 10.47 9.74 1.29
N ASP A 91 10.79 9.70 -0.02
CA ASP A 91 9.79 9.49 -1.08
C ASP A 91 9.08 8.13 -0.92
N LEU A 92 9.85 7.08 -0.59
CA LEU A 92 9.29 5.74 -0.36
C LEU A 92 8.40 5.69 0.89
N GLU A 93 8.78 6.39 1.96
CA GLU A 93 7.98 6.49 3.18
C GLU A 93 6.64 7.19 2.90
N GLN A 94 6.65 8.27 2.12
CA GLN A 94 5.43 8.96 1.71
C GLN A 94 4.50 8.06 0.88
N ILE A 95 5.05 7.32 -0.09
CA ILE A 95 4.28 6.35 -0.89
C ILE A 95 3.68 5.27 0.02
N MET A 96 4.48 4.74 0.95
CA MET A 96 4.03 3.72 1.89
C MET A 96 2.86 4.21 2.76
N GLU A 97 2.93 5.43 3.29
CA GLU A 97 1.85 5.99 4.11
C GLU A 97 0.59 6.24 3.27
N SER A 98 0.73 6.69 2.02
CA SER A 98 -0.39 6.83 1.09
C SER A 98 -1.07 5.48 0.79
N VAL A 99 -0.29 4.43 0.52
CA VAL A 99 -0.82 3.08 0.28
C VAL A 99 -1.52 2.55 1.53
N LYS A 100 -0.92 2.74 2.72
CA LYS A 100 -1.51 2.32 3.99
C LYS A 100 -2.85 3.01 4.25
N SER A 101 -2.93 4.32 4.03
CA SER A 101 -4.19 5.06 4.12
C SER A 101 -5.21 4.52 3.14
N LYS A 102 -4.81 4.22 1.90
CA LYS A 102 -5.74 3.72 0.88
C LYS A 102 -6.26 2.32 1.20
N ILE A 103 -5.43 1.45 1.76
CA ILE A 103 -5.85 0.14 2.24
C ILE A 103 -6.90 0.30 3.34
N GLY A 104 -6.64 1.16 4.34
CA GLY A 104 -7.60 1.44 5.41
C GLY A 104 -8.96 1.92 4.89
N GLU A 105 -8.97 2.87 3.95
CA GLU A 105 -10.22 3.33 3.31
C GLU A 105 -10.97 2.18 2.62
N MET A 106 -10.26 1.33 1.87
CA MET A 106 -10.89 0.20 1.16
C MET A 106 -11.45 -0.85 2.11
N GLU A 107 -10.75 -1.13 3.22
CA GLU A 107 -11.19 -2.05 4.26
C GLU A 107 -12.46 -1.52 4.95
N ASP A 108 -12.47 -0.24 5.31
CA ASP A 108 -13.64 0.42 5.93
C ASP A 108 -14.84 0.43 4.98
N GLU A 109 -14.64 0.79 3.72
CA GLU A 109 -15.70 0.74 2.70
C GLU A 109 -16.24 -0.69 2.52
N SER A 110 -15.36 -1.69 2.50
CA SER A 110 -15.74 -3.09 2.38
C SER A 110 -16.59 -3.54 3.57
N LEU A 111 -16.15 -3.22 4.78
CA LEU A 111 -16.87 -3.52 6.02
C LEU A 111 -18.26 -2.84 6.03
N ASN A 112 -18.32 -1.57 5.60
CA ASN A 112 -19.57 -0.83 5.50
C ASN A 112 -20.53 -1.47 4.49
N ARG A 113 -20.04 -1.89 3.31
CA ARG A 113 -20.87 -2.61 2.31
C ARG A 113 -21.43 -3.91 2.87
N VAL A 114 -20.60 -4.71 3.54
CA VAL A 114 -21.04 -5.97 4.17
C VAL A 114 -22.09 -5.70 5.25
N CYS A 115 -21.89 -4.69 6.09
CA CYS A 115 -22.86 -4.30 7.13
C CYS A 115 -24.21 -3.89 6.52
N GLN A 116 -24.20 -3.07 5.47
CA GLN A 116 -25.40 -2.66 4.75
C GLN A 116 -26.13 -3.85 4.12
N GLN A 117 -25.40 -4.75 3.44
CA GLN A 117 -25.98 -5.96 2.86
C GLN A 117 -26.60 -6.87 3.94
N GLN A 118 -25.91 -7.06 5.06
CA GLN A 118 -26.41 -7.86 6.17
C GLN A 118 -27.70 -7.28 6.75
N ASN A 119 -27.80 -5.96 6.88
CA ASN A 119 -29.02 -5.30 7.32
C ASN A 119 -30.16 -5.50 6.32
N LYS A 120 -29.88 -5.37 5.02
CA LYS A 120 -30.89 -5.59 3.98
C LYS A 120 -31.41 -7.03 3.97
N ILE A 121 -30.52 -8.01 4.13
CA ILE A 121 -30.90 -9.43 4.25
C ILE A 121 -31.81 -9.64 5.46
N LYS A 122 -31.48 -9.06 6.62
CA LYS A 122 -32.31 -9.15 7.83
C LYS A 122 -33.71 -8.57 7.62
N GLU A 123 -33.83 -7.45 6.91
CA GLU A 123 -35.13 -6.85 6.57
C GLU A 123 -35.94 -7.76 5.65
N LEU A 124 -35.34 -8.23 4.55
CA LEU A 124 -36.01 -9.13 3.60
C LEU A 124 -36.46 -10.43 4.27
N GLN A 125 -35.67 -10.98 5.20
CA GLN A 125 -36.06 -12.16 5.98
C GLN A 125 -37.29 -11.89 6.87
N LYS A 126 -37.42 -10.69 7.44
CA LYS A 126 -38.62 -10.31 8.21
C LYS A 126 -39.84 -10.18 7.29
N GLU A 127 -39.68 -9.50 6.16
CA GLU A 127 -40.75 -9.34 5.16
C GLU A 127 -41.23 -10.70 4.63
N HIS A 128 -40.30 -11.61 4.31
CA HIS A 128 -40.60 -12.97 3.87
C HIS A 128 -41.45 -13.72 4.91
N LYS A 129 -41.08 -13.66 6.20
CA LYS A 129 -41.86 -14.30 7.27
C LYS A 129 -43.28 -13.74 7.37
N VAL A 130 -43.43 -12.42 7.25
CA VAL A 130 -44.75 -11.75 7.27
C VAL A 130 -45.60 -12.17 6.07
N LEU A 131 -45.01 -12.20 4.87
CA LEU A 131 -45.71 -12.62 3.66
C LEU A 131 -46.10 -14.09 3.72
N GLN A 132 -45.21 -14.96 4.20
CA GLN A 132 -45.49 -16.38 4.38
C GLN A 132 -46.70 -16.60 5.30
N ALA A 133 -46.73 -15.94 6.47
CA ALA A 133 -47.86 -16.01 7.38
C ALA A 133 -49.19 -15.52 6.75
N LYS A 134 -49.12 -14.49 5.88
CA LYS A 134 -50.30 -14.04 5.12
C LYS A 134 -50.77 -15.06 4.10
N CYS A 135 -49.86 -15.72 3.38
CA CYS A 135 -50.22 -16.78 2.43
C CYS A 135 -50.93 -17.93 3.14
N GLU A 136 -50.34 -18.43 4.24
CA GLU A 136 -50.95 -19.50 5.05
C GLU A 136 -52.35 -19.10 5.57
N HIS A 137 -52.52 -17.84 5.99
CA HIS A 137 -53.81 -17.31 6.41
C HIS A 137 -54.85 -17.31 5.26
N TYR A 138 -54.46 -16.88 4.06
CA TYR A 138 -55.36 -16.83 2.91
C TYR A 138 -55.73 -18.23 2.40
N GLU A 139 -54.79 -19.18 2.39
CA GLU A 139 -55.07 -20.58 2.06
C GLU A 139 -56.11 -21.18 3.01
N LYS A 140 -55.96 -20.95 4.32
CA LYS A 140 -56.94 -21.40 5.30
C LYS A 140 -58.32 -20.77 5.07
N LYS A 141 -58.37 -19.45 4.84
CA LYS A 141 -59.62 -18.74 4.57
C LYS A 141 -60.30 -19.24 3.29
N GLN A 142 -59.53 -19.56 2.26
CA GLN A 142 -60.05 -20.13 1.02
C GLN A 142 -60.69 -21.50 1.28
N MET A 143 -60.06 -22.35 2.09
CA MET A 143 -60.61 -23.65 2.47
C MET A 143 -61.95 -23.51 3.22
N GLU A 144 -62.02 -22.63 4.23
CA GLU A 144 -63.25 -22.34 4.97
C GLU A 144 -64.39 -21.83 4.06
N GLN A 145 -64.06 -20.98 3.08
CA GLN A 145 -65.02 -20.50 2.09
C GLN A 145 -65.49 -21.63 1.16
N GLN A 146 -64.61 -22.52 0.74
CA GLN A 146 -64.95 -23.66 -0.11
C GLN A 146 -65.91 -24.63 0.60
N GLU A 147 -65.68 -24.90 1.88
CA GLU A 147 -66.57 -25.71 2.73
C GLU A 147 -67.95 -25.05 2.87
N THR A 148 -67.97 -23.73 3.10
CA THR A 148 -69.23 -22.96 3.20
C THR A 148 -70.03 -23.03 1.90
N ILE A 149 -69.37 -22.84 0.76
CA ILE A 149 -70.00 -22.93 -0.57
C ILE A 149 -70.58 -24.34 -0.79
N ALA A 150 -69.83 -25.39 -0.46
CA ALA A 150 -70.29 -26.77 -0.61
C ALA A 150 -71.53 -27.07 0.26
N SER A 151 -71.56 -26.57 1.49
CA SER A 151 -72.73 -26.68 2.37
C SER A 151 -73.95 -25.98 1.78
N LEU A 152 -73.79 -24.73 1.35
CA LEU A 152 -74.89 -23.96 0.75
C LEU A 152 -75.42 -24.59 -0.54
N GLN A 153 -74.54 -25.14 -1.38
CA GLN A 153 -74.94 -25.87 -2.58
C GLN A 153 -75.80 -27.10 -2.25
N LYS A 154 -75.45 -27.83 -1.19
CA LYS A 154 -76.23 -28.98 -0.70
C LYS A 154 -77.61 -28.54 -0.18
N ASP A 155 -77.66 -27.45 0.57
CA ASP A 155 -78.92 -26.89 1.10
C ASP A 155 -79.85 -26.45 -0.03
N VAL A 156 -79.33 -25.74 -1.04
CA VAL A 156 -80.08 -25.32 -2.23
C VAL A 156 -80.65 -26.52 -2.98
N TYR A 157 -79.83 -27.56 -3.21
CA TYR A 157 -80.30 -28.79 -3.88
C TYR A 157 -81.44 -29.45 -3.09
N THR A 158 -81.31 -29.53 -1.77
CA THR A 158 -82.29 -30.16 -0.89
C THR A 158 -83.61 -29.38 -0.90
N LEU A 159 -83.54 -28.05 -0.73
CA LEU A 159 -84.71 -27.16 -0.81
C LEU A 159 -85.40 -27.23 -2.18
N THR A 160 -84.63 -27.33 -3.27
CA THR A 160 -85.19 -27.48 -4.63
C THR A 160 -85.97 -28.78 -4.76
N LYS A 161 -85.45 -29.89 -4.22
CA LYS A 161 -86.14 -31.19 -4.22
C LYS A 161 -87.41 -31.16 -3.38
N GLU A 162 -87.36 -30.58 -2.20
CA GLU A 162 -88.53 -30.41 -1.33
C GLU A 162 -89.60 -29.54 -1.99
N ASP A 163 -89.23 -28.46 -2.70
CA ASP A 163 -90.18 -27.61 -3.41
C ASP A 163 -90.80 -28.33 -4.62
N GLU A 164 -90.01 -29.07 -5.40
CA GLU A 164 -90.50 -29.95 -6.47
C GLU A 164 -91.58 -30.93 -5.95
N GLU A 165 -91.31 -31.61 -4.82
CA GLU A 165 -92.26 -32.53 -4.19
C GLU A 165 -93.54 -31.82 -3.70
N ARG A 166 -93.40 -30.62 -3.12
CA ARG A 166 -94.54 -29.81 -2.70
C ARG A 166 -95.40 -29.39 -3.90
N ILE A 167 -94.79 -29.02 -5.02
CA ILE A 167 -95.50 -28.69 -6.27
C ILE A 167 -96.25 -29.91 -6.81
N ILE A 168 -95.60 -31.08 -6.88
CA ILE A 168 -96.22 -32.35 -7.31
C ILE A 168 -97.44 -32.65 -6.42
N THR A 169 -97.27 -32.55 -5.11
CA THR A 169 -98.32 -32.81 -4.13
C THR A 169 -99.49 -31.83 -4.30
N ARG A 170 -99.21 -30.53 -4.43
CA ARG A 170 -100.23 -29.49 -4.68
C ARG A 170 -101.00 -29.75 -5.97
N ASN A 171 -100.31 -30.06 -7.06
CA ASN A 171 -100.93 -30.33 -8.37
C ASN A 171 -101.83 -31.58 -8.32
N ARG A 172 -101.42 -32.61 -7.56
CA ARG A 172 -102.24 -33.81 -7.33
C ARG A 172 -103.51 -33.50 -6.55
N VAL A 173 -103.39 -32.73 -5.45
CA VAL A 173 -104.55 -32.28 -4.66
C VAL A 173 -105.50 -31.42 -5.48
N PHE A 174 -104.96 -30.47 -6.25
CA PHE A 174 -105.75 -29.62 -7.16
C PHE A 174 -106.52 -30.46 -8.19
N SER A 175 -105.85 -31.39 -8.86
CA SER A 175 -106.48 -32.31 -9.83
C SER A 175 -107.61 -33.14 -9.20
N TYR A 176 -107.42 -33.60 -7.96
CA TYR A 176 -108.44 -34.34 -7.22
C TYR A 176 -109.65 -33.47 -6.87
N LEU A 177 -109.42 -32.22 -6.46
CA LEU A 177 -110.48 -31.25 -6.17
C LEU A 177 -111.27 -30.90 -7.44
N CYS A 178 -110.61 -30.60 -8.57
CA CYS A 178 -111.26 -30.30 -9.85
C CYS A 178 -112.23 -31.41 -10.31
N LYS A 179 -111.89 -32.69 -10.08
CA LYS A 179 -112.76 -33.84 -10.39
C LYS A 179 -114.01 -33.93 -9.52
N ARG A 180 -114.05 -33.21 -8.39
CA ARG A 180 -115.18 -33.15 -7.45
C ARG A 180 -115.98 -31.85 -7.58
N VAL A 181 -115.56 -30.91 -8.42
CA VAL A 181 -116.34 -29.72 -8.75
C VAL A 181 -117.43 -30.14 -9.74
N PRO A 182 -118.72 -29.81 -9.51
CA PRO A 182 -119.76 -30.09 -10.49
C PRO A 182 -119.47 -29.30 -11.77
N HIS A 183 -119.22 -29.99 -12.88
CA HIS A 183 -119.12 -29.35 -14.20
C HIS A 183 -120.45 -28.66 -14.50
N THR A 184 -120.47 -27.33 -14.39
CA THR A 184 -121.62 -26.51 -14.77
C THR A 184 -121.51 -26.19 -16.25
N ILE A 185 -122.33 -26.85 -17.08
CA ILE A 185 -122.89 -26.53 -18.42
C ILE A 185 -122.01 -25.87 -19.52
N LEU A 186 -120.80 -25.35 -19.27
CA LEU A 186 -120.00 -24.58 -20.23
C LEU A 186 -118.91 -25.36 -20.99
N ASP A 187 -118.73 -26.66 -20.72
CA ASP A 187 -117.67 -27.49 -21.36
C ASP A 187 -118.15 -28.33 -22.57
N ARG A 188 -119.21 -27.91 -23.28
CA ARG A 188 -119.59 -28.49 -24.57
C ARG A 188 -119.65 -27.41 -25.65
N GLN A 189 -118.51 -27.13 -26.27
CA GLN A 189 -118.41 -26.59 -27.64
C GLN A 189 -117.02 -26.87 -28.22
#